data_AF-A0A2R4JUK3-F1
#
_entry.id   AF-A0A2R4JUK3-F1
#
_cell.length_a   1.000
_cell.length_b   1.000
_cell.length_c   1.000
_cell.angle_alpha   90.00
_cell.angle_beta   90.00
_cell.angle_gamma   90.00
#
_symmetry.space_group_name_H-M   'P 1'
#
loop_
_entity.id
_entity.type
_entity.pdbx_description
1 polymer ?
#
loop_
_entity_poly.entity_id
_entity_poly.type
_entity_poly.pdbx_seq_one_letter_code
_entity_poly.pdbx_strand_id
1 'polypeptide(L)'
;MSTNRTAERDAIRAAMQRLLAGTPTCSTGALTVIQLAAEAGVKRWVLTHKHPDLRKEFEKARESVNGIPAAFQTLQAKVDDLEAAHKRLRQHNSELTERNEIYAQVIHALTTELAELRRDRPLPANVRRLPAEATTPPRA
;
A
#
# COMPACT_ATOMS: atom_id res chain seq x y z
N MET A 1 -31.11 -40.67 11.45
CA MET A 1 -29.72 -40.15 11.40
C MET A 1 -29.27 -39.60 10.02
N SER A 2 -30.04 -39.72 8.93
CA SER A 2 -29.64 -39.18 7.60
C SER A 2 -29.68 -37.66 7.46
N THR A 3 -30.56 -36.98 8.20
CA THR A 3 -30.79 -35.52 8.13
C THR A 3 -29.55 -34.70 8.47
N ASN A 4 -28.74 -35.18 9.41
CA ASN A 4 -27.49 -34.52 9.81
C ASN A 4 -26.44 -34.60 8.68
N ARG A 5 -26.37 -35.72 7.96
CA ARG A 5 -25.42 -35.90 6.86
C ARG A 5 -25.77 -35.04 5.63
N THR A 6 -27.06 -34.86 5.34
CA THR A 6 -27.49 -33.96 4.25
C THR A 6 -27.25 -32.51 4.61
N ALA A 7 -27.65 -32.08 5.83
CA ALA A 7 -27.42 -30.71 6.29
C ALA A 7 -25.92 -30.33 6.30
N GLU A 8 -25.05 -31.27 6.69
CA GLU A 8 -23.60 -31.08 6.65
C GLU A 8 -23.06 -30.90 5.22
N ARG A 9 -23.56 -31.69 4.26
CA ARG A 9 -23.18 -31.55 2.84
C ARG A 9 -23.66 -30.21 2.26
N ASP A 10 -24.86 -29.79 2.62
CA ASP A 10 -25.42 -28.51 2.16
C ASP A 10 -24.62 -27.33 2.73
N ALA A 11 -24.23 -27.40 4.01
CA ALA A 11 -23.35 -26.42 4.63
C ALA A 11 -21.98 -26.33 3.92
N ILE A 12 -21.36 -27.48 3.59
CA ILE A 12 -20.09 -27.52 2.85
C ILE A 12 -20.25 -26.93 1.44
N ARG A 13 -21.34 -27.23 0.73
CA ARG A 13 -21.58 -26.69 -0.61
C ARG A 13 -21.84 -25.18 -0.59
N ALA A 14 -22.60 -24.69 0.39
CA ALA A 14 -22.81 -23.26 0.58
C ALA A 14 -21.49 -22.53 0.90
N ALA A 15 -20.65 -23.10 1.76
CA ALA A 15 -19.31 -22.59 2.04
C ALA A 15 -18.41 -22.56 0.80
N MET A 16 -18.50 -23.59 -0.03
CA MET A 16 -17.78 -23.67 -1.30
C MET A 16 -18.15 -22.52 -2.24
N GLN A 17 -19.46 -22.26 -2.40
CA GLN A 17 -19.96 -21.16 -3.22
C GLN A 17 -19.49 -19.80 -2.69
N ARG A 18 -19.54 -19.56 -1.37
CA ARG A 18 -19.04 -18.32 -0.76
C ARG A 18 -17.55 -18.11 -0.99
N LEU A 19 -16.75 -19.16 -0.85
CA LEU A 19 -15.30 -19.08 -1.10
C LEU A 19 -14.97 -18.78 -2.56
N LEU A 20 -15.65 -19.44 -3.49
CA LEU A 20 -15.46 -19.22 -4.92
C LEU A 20 -15.95 -17.84 -5.37
N ALA A 21 -17.05 -17.35 -4.77
CA ALA A 21 -17.57 -16.01 -5.01
C ALA A 21 -16.73 -14.90 -4.35
N GLY A 22 -15.80 -15.24 -3.46
CA GLY A 22 -14.96 -14.27 -2.77
C GLY A 22 -15.64 -13.55 -1.60
N THR A 23 -16.73 -14.11 -1.07
CA THR A 23 -17.50 -13.57 0.07
C THR A 23 -17.44 -14.51 1.28
N PRO A 24 -16.24 -14.85 1.81
CA PRO A 24 -16.11 -15.67 3.00
C PRO A 24 -16.69 -14.96 4.22
N THR A 25 -17.30 -15.72 5.14
CA THR A 25 -17.86 -15.18 6.40
C THR A 25 -17.05 -15.62 7.61
N CYS A 26 -16.50 -16.84 7.59
CA CYS A 26 -15.82 -17.45 8.73
C CYS A 26 -14.36 -17.84 8.41
N SER A 27 -13.88 -17.49 7.23
CA SER A 27 -12.57 -17.88 6.71
C SER A 27 -11.84 -16.70 6.08
N THR A 28 -10.55 -16.88 5.79
CA THR A 28 -9.74 -15.83 5.15
C THR A 28 -10.04 -15.65 3.65
N GLY A 29 -10.86 -16.51 3.05
CA GLY A 29 -11.14 -16.49 1.61
C GLY A 29 -10.11 -17.24 0.76
N ALA A 30 -9.06 -17.82 1.35
CA ALA A 30 -8.11 -18.63 0.59
C ALA A 30 -8.77 -19.94 0.11
N LEU A 31 -8.56 -20.30 -1.15
CA LEU A 31 -9.10 -21.52 -1.76
C LEU A 31 -8.31 -22.76 -1.31
N THR A 32 -8.41 -23.11 -0.03
CA THR A 32 -7.77 -24.29 0.57
C THR A 32 -8.79 -25.13 1.32
N VAL A 33 -8.55 -26.43 1.40
CA VAL A 33 -9.44 -27.38 2.09
C VAL A 33 -9.61 -27.02 3.58
N ILE A 34 -8.58 -26.42 4.20
CA ILE A 34 -8.64 -25.96 5.59
C ILE A 34 -9.61 -24.79 5.73
N GLN A 35 -9.55 -23.82 4.82
CA GLN A 35 -10.46 -22.67 4.83
C GLN A 35 -11.89 -23.09 4.46
N LEU A 36 -12.08 -24.06 3.56
CA LEU A 36 -13.40 -24.64 3.29
C LEU A 36 -14.00 -25.29 4.54
N ALA A 37 -13.19 -26.03 5.30
CA ALA A 37 -13.63 -26.62 6.55
C ALA A 37 -14.03 -25.54 7.58
N ALA A 38 -13.20 -24.50 7.72
CA ALA A 38 -13.50 -23.36 8.60
C ALA A 38 -14.76 -22.61 8.17
N GLU A 39 -14.94 -22.34 6.87
CA GLU A 39 -16.08 -21.65 6.30
C GLU A 39 -17.40 -22.44 6.45
N ALA A 40 -17.32 -23.77 6.39
CA ALA A 40 -18.45 -24.66 6.60
C ALA A 40 -18.71 -25.00 8.09
N GLY A 41 -17.84 -24.57 9.00
CA GLY A 41 -17.93 -24.89 10.43
C GLY A 41 -17.66 -26.37 10.75
N VAL A 42 -16.90 -27.08 9.91
CA VAL A 42 -16.59 -28.50 10.08
C VAL A 42 -15.08 -28.74 10.30
N LYS A 43 -14.73 -29.89 10.87
CA LYS A 43 -13.32 -30.29 11.01
C LYS A 43 -12.76 -30.75 9.65
N ARG A 44 -11.48 -30.49 9.36
CA ARG A 44 -10.80 -30.94 8.12
C ARG A 44 -10.99 -32.43 7.82
N TRP A 45 -10.97 -33.28 8.84
CA TRP A 45 -11.16 -34.73 8.71
C TRP A 45 -12.47 -35.11 8.02
N VAL A 46 -13.53 -34.31 8.20
CA VAL A 46 -14.82 -34.50 7.53
C VAL A 46 -14.66 -34.48 6.01
N LEU A 47 -13.90 -33.52 5.48
CA LEU A 47 -13.66 -33.38 4.04
C LEU A 47 -12.70 -34.43 3.48
N THR A 48 -11.85 -35.05 4.32
CA THR A 48 -10.92 -36.08 3.85
C THR A 48 -11.46 -37.50 3.96
N HIS A 49 -12.32 -37.79 4.95
CA HIS A 49 -12.79 -39.15 5.23
C HIS A 49 -14.29 -39.34 4.99
N LYS A 50 -15.14 -38.36 5.31
CA LYS A 50 -16.60 -38.50 5.24
C LYS A 50 -17.18 -37.96 3.93
N HIS A 51 -16.61 -36.87 3.43
CA HIS A 51 -17.02 -36.18 2.20
C HIS A 51 -15.82 -35.91 1.26
N PRO A 52 -15.05 -36.96 0.88
CA PRO A 52 -13.92 -36.81 -0.03
C PRO A 52 -14.34 -36.40 -1.45
N ASP A 53 -15.61 -36.63 -1.81
CA ASP A 53 -16.23 -36.17 -3.05
C ASP A 53 -16.31 -34.64 -3.11
N LEU A 54 -16.77 -34.00 -2.03
CA LEU A 54 -16.88 -32.54 -1.96
C LEU A 54 -15.51 -31.86 -1.96
N ARG A 55 -14.49 -32.51 -1.38
CA ARG A 55 -13.10 -32.04 -1.50
C ARG A 55 -12.63 -32.01 -2.96
N LYS A 56 -12.89 -33.08 -3.71
CA LYS A 56 -12.52 -33.16 -5.14
C LYS A 56 -13.29 -32.14 -5.99
N GLU A 57 -14.59 -31.95 -5.70
CA GLU A 57 -15.41 -30.93 -6.35
C GLU A 57 -14.81 -29.53 -6.14
N PHE A 58 -14.39 -29.22 -4.91
CA PHE A 58 -13.73 -27.96 -4.60
C PHE A 58 -12.36 -27.81 -5.25
N GLU A 59 -11.54 -28.86 -5.26
CA GLU A 59 -10.23 -28.85 -5.92
C GLU A 59 -10.37 -28.58 -7.42
N LYS A 60 -11.33 -29.23 -8.09
CA LYS A 60 -11.66 -29.00 -9.51
C LYS A 60 -12.18 -27.58 -9.75
N ALA A 61 -13.07 -27.08 -8.88
CA ALA A 61 -13.57 -25.72 -8.99
C ALA A 61 -12.44 -24.69 -8.81
N ARG A 62 -11.53 -24.92 -7.86
CA ARG A 62 -10.33 -24.09 -7.68
C ARG A 62 -9.45 -24.07 -8.92
N GLU A 63 -9.21 -25.22 -9.55
CA GLU A 63 -8.43 -25.30 -10.81
C GLU A 63 -9.09 -24.48 -11.93
N SER A 64 -10.43 -24.44 -11.99
CA SER A 64 -11.11 -23.60 -12.98
C SER A 64 -10.94 -22.09 -12.73
N VAL A 65 -10.61 -21.68 -11.50
CA VAL A 65 -10.43 -20.27 -11.14
C VAL A 65 -9.03 -19.74 -11.49
N ASN A 66 -8.02 -20.62 -11.65
CA ASN A 66 -6.65 -20.39 -12.20
C ASN A 66 -6.03 -18.97 -12.03
N GLY A 67 -6.28 -18.31 -10.91
CA GLY A 67 -5.90 -16.91 -10.68
C GLY A 67 -6.11 -16.47 -9.23
N ILE A 68 -6.06 -15.16 -9.02
CA ILE A 68 -6.26 -14.54 -7.69
C ILE A 68 -7.70 -14.83 -7.24
N PRO A 69 -7.90 -15.49 -6.08
CA PRO A 69 -9.25 -15.73 -5.56
C PRO A 69 -10.04 -14.42 -5.48
N ALA A 70 -11.33 -14.45 -5.80
CA ALA A 70 -12.17 -13.26 -5.84
C ALA A 70 -12.09 -12.40 -4.56
N ALA A 71 -11.92 -13.05 -3.40
CA ALA A 71 -11.71 -12.38 -2.11
C ALA A 71 -10.48 -11.43 -2.11
N PHE A 72 -9.43 -11.78 -2.84
CA PHE A 72 -8.18 -11.01 -2.90
C PHE A 72 -8.09 -10.09 -4.12
N GLN A 73 -9.00 -10.19 -5.10
CA GLN A 73 -8.97 -9.32 -6.28
C GLN A 73 -9.15 -7.85 -5.92
N THR A 74 -10.05 -7.55 -4.98
CA THR A 74 -10.26 -6.18 -4.48
C THR A 74 -9.03 -5.65 -3.75
N LEU A 75 -8.30 -6.53 -3.05
CA LEU A 75 -7.06 -6.17 -2.37
C LEU A 75 -5.94 -5.93 -3.37
N GLN A 76 -5.83 -6.77 -4.41
CA GLN A 76 -4.86 -6.58 -5.48
C GLN A 76 -5.08 -5.25 -6.20
N ALA A 77 -6.32 -4.94 -6.56
CA ALA A 77 -6.65 -3.66 -7.19
C ALA A 77 -6.22 -2.47 -6.32
N LYS A 78 -6.40 -2.55 -4.99
CA LYS A 78 -5.93 -1.51 -4.06
C LYS A 78 -4.41 -1.42 -4.00
N VAL A 79 -3.70 -2.55 -4.04
CA VAL A 79 -2.24 -2.57 -4.08
C VAL A 79 -1.75 -1.89 -5.36
N ASP A 80 -2.30 -2.24 -6.51
CA ASP A 80 -1.94 -1.65 -7.80
C ASP A 80 -2.18 -0.13 -7.81
N ASP A 81 -3.31 0.32 -7.25
CA ASP A 81 -3.66 1.74 -7.17
C ASP A 81 -2.74 2.51 -6.21
N LEU A 82 -2.39 1.90 -5.07
CA LEU A 82 -1.42 2.45 -4.12
C LEU A 82 0.00 2.52 -4.70
N GLU A 83 0.43 1.51 -5.45
CA GLU A 83 1.72 1.51 -6.15
C GLU A 83 1.77 2.63 -7.19
N ALA A 84 0.70 2.80 -7.97
CA ALA A 84 0.58 3.89 -8.93
C ALA A 84 0.63 5.26 -8.24
N ALA A 85 -0.10 5.44 -7.13
CA ALA A 85 -0.07 6.67 -6.34
C ALA A 85 1.31 6.95 -5.75
N HIS A 86 1.97 5.94 -5.19
CA HIS A 86 3.32 6.08 -4.63
C HIS A 86 4.33 6.46 -5.71
N LYS A 87 4.26 5.88 -6.91
CA LYS A 87 5.11 6.24 -8.04
C LYS A 87 4.92 7.71 -8.45
N ARG A 88 3.67 8.17 -8.56
CA ARG A 88 3.35 9.59 -8.85
C ARG A 88 3.91 10.52 -7.78
N LEU A 89 3.73 10.18 -6.50
CA LEU A 89 4.20 10.99 -5.39
C LEU A 89 5.73 11.06 -5.33
N ARG A 90 6.42 9.97 -5.67
CA ARG A 90 7.89 9.96 -5.80
C ARG A 90 8.38 10.88 -6.91
N GLN A 91 7.74 10.83 -8.09
CA GLN A 91 8.07 11.71 -9.21
C GLN A 91 7.84 13.19 -8.86
N HIS A 92 6.74 13.50 -8.19
CA HIS A 92 6.46 14.87 -7.78
C HIS A 92 7.47 15.38 -6.73
N ASN A 93 7.84 14.54 -5.76
CA ASN A 93 8.87 14.90 -4.79
C ASN A 93 10.24 15.14 -5.43
N SER A 94 10.64 14.31 -6.41
CA SER A 94 11.90 14.54 -7.13
C SER A 94 11.89 15.87 -7.88
N GLU A 95 10.79 16.19 -8.56
CA GLU A 95 10.64 17.46 -9.28
C GLU A 95 10.67 18.66 -8.33
N LEU A 96 9.99 18.58 -7.18
CA LEU A 96 10.04 19.63 -6.17
C LEU A 96 11.43 19.79 -5.57
N THR A 97 12.18 18.70 -5.41
CA THR A 97 13.55 18.73 -4.90
C THR A 97 14.46 19.45 -5.90
N GLU A 98 14.39 19.08 -7.17
CA GLU A 98 15.15 19.73 -8.24
C GLU A 98 14.84 21.24 -8.34
N ARG A 99 13.55 21.61 -8.27
CA ARG A 99 13.15 23.03 -8.26
C ARG A 99 13.70 23.77 -7.04
N ASN A 100 13.67 23.16 -5.86
CA ASN A 100 14.23 23.76 -4.65
C ASN A 100 15.74 23.95 -4.75
N GLU A 101 16.47 23.01 -5.35
CA GLU A 101 17.91 23.14 -5.59
C GLU A 101 18.22 24.30 -6.52
N ILE A 102 17.46 24.44 -7.62
CA ILE A 102 17.60 25.58 -8.54
C ILE A 102 17.32 26.90 -7.82
N TYR A 103 16.24 26.97 -7.03
CA TYR A 103 15.93 28.19 -6.27
C TYR A 103 17.01 28.52 -5.25
N ALA A 104 17.56 27.53 -4.55
CA ALA A 104 18.66 27.72 -3.61
C ALA A 104 19.90 28.27 -4.31
N GLN A 105 20.25 27.76 -5.50
CA GLN A 105 21.37 28.24 -6.30
C GLN A 105 21.16 29.70 -6.75
N VAL A 106 19.98 30.04 -7.27
CA VAL A 106 19.65 31.40 -7.72
C VAL A 106 19.68 32.38 -6.54
N ILE A 107 19.07 32.02 -5.41
CA ILE A 107 19.10 32.83 -4.19
C ILE A 107 20.55 33.05 -3.74
N HIS A 108 21.38 32.01 -3.76
CA HIS A 108 22.77 32.11 -3.38
C HIS A 108 23.57 33.06 -4.30
N ALA A 109 23.39 32.93 -5.63
CA ALA A 109 24.03 33.81 -6.61
C ALA A 109 23.63 35.28 -6.39
N LEU A 110 22.33 35.56 -6.29
CA LEU A 110 21.81 36.92 -6.07
C LEU A 110 22.28 37.51 -4.72
N THR A 111 22.33 36.68 -3.67
CA THR A 111 22.83 37.11 -2.35
C THR A 111 24.31 37.49 -2.42
N THR A 112 25.09 36.72 -3.19
CA THR A 112 26.53 36.97 -3.39
C THR A 112 26.74 38.26 -4.19
N GLU A 113 26.05 38.42 -5.32
CA GLU A 113 26.12 39.62 -6.16
C GLU A 113 25.73 40.88 -5.37
N LEU A 114 24.65 40.81 -4.59
CA LEU A 114 24.20 41.90 -3.74
C LEU A 114 25.22 42.24 -2.65
N ALA A 115 25.92 41.24 -2.09
CA ALA A 115 27.00 41.46 -1.12
C ALA A 115 28.22 42.13 -1.76
N GLU A 116 28.56 41.78 -3.00
CA GLU A 116 29.63 42.40 -3.78
C GLU A 116 29.31 43.85 -4.14
N LEU A 117 28.13 44.12 -4.70
CA LEU A 117 27.66 45.47 -4.99
C LEU A 117 27.65 46.37 -3.74
N ARG A 118 27.29 45.80 -2.58
CA ARG A 118 27.37 46.53 -1.30
C ARG A 118 28.81 46.81 -0.89
N ARG A 119 29.76 45.91 -1.15
CA ARG A 119 31.19 46.14 -0.88
C ARG A 119 31.74 47.25 -1.77
N ASP A 120 31.49 47.15 -3.07
CA ASP A 120 32.07 48.00 -4.11
C ASP A 120 31.43 49.38 -4.22
N ARG A 121 30.25 49.59 -3.62
CA ARG A 121 29.63 50.92 -3.52
C ARG A 121 30.57 51.87 -2.75
N PRO A 122 31.16 52.89 -3.40
CA PRO A 122 31.94 53.88 -2.69
C PRO A 122 31.01 54.65 -1.76
N LEU A 123 31.44 54.80 -0.51
CA LEU A 123 30.74 55.68 0.43
C LEU A 123 30.93 57.12 -0.04
N PRO A 124 29.87 57.94 -0.12
CA PRO A 124 30.06 59.37 -0.28
C PRO A 124 30.90 59.88 0.90
N ALA A 125 31.77 60.86 0.67
CA ALA A 125 32.84 61.29 1.58
C ALA A 125 32.39 61.68 3.00
N ASN A 126 31.08 61.82 3.22
CA ASN A 126 30.42 62.20 4.47
C ASN A 126 29.72 61.04 5.21
N VAL A 127 29.83 59.77 4.77
CA VAL A 127 29.14 58.64 5.42
C VAL A 127 30.13 57.55 5.85
N ARG A 128 30.13 57.22 7.15
CA ARG A 128 30.95 56.15 7.76
C ARG A 128 30.10 54.88 7.92
N ARG A 129 30.61 53.73 7.46
CA ARG A 129 29.95 52.41 7.64
C ARG A 129 29.95 52.02 9.12
N LEU A 130 28.77 51.71 9.67
CA LEU A 130 28.62 51.14 11.01
C LEU A 130 29.02 49.66 10.96
N PRO A 131 29.89 49.15 11.85
CA PRO A 131 30.23 47.73 11.88
C PRO A 131 28.97 46.91 12.18
N ALA A 132 28.69 45.91 11.34
CA ALA A 132 27.66 44.93 11.63
C ALA A 132 28.18 44.03 12.76
N GLU A 133 27.60 44.13 13.96
CA GLU A 133 27.87 43.17 15.02
C GLU A 133 27.51 41.77 14.52
N ALA A 134 28.50 40.89 14.55
CA ALA A 134 28.29 39.46 14.31
C ALA A 134 27.29 38.95 15.35
N THR A 135 26.03 38.83 14.95
CA THR A 135 25.02 38.12 15.74
C THR A 135 25.38 36.65 15.69
N THR A 136 26.21 36.22 16.63
CA THR A 136 26.47 34.81 16.92
C THR A 136 25.14 34.16 17.31
N PRO A 137 24.61 33.18 16.55
CA PRO A 137 23.39 32.50 16.97
C PRO A 137 23.65 31.69 18.25
N PRO A 138 22.68 31.64 19.19
CA PRO A 138 22.83 30.84 20.40
C PRO A 138 22.85 29.34 20.05
N ARG A 139 23.82 28.65 20.64
CA ARG A 139 24.03 27.20 20.52
C ARG A 139 22.97 26.48 21.36
N ALA A 140 22.14 25.65 20.71
CA ALA A 140 21.27 24.66 21.33
C ALA A 140 21.56 23.29 20.72
#